data_AF-A0A915ZVV0-F1
#
_entry.id   AF-A0A915ZVV0-F1
#
_cell.length_a   1.000
_cell.length_b   1.000
_cell.length_c   1.000
_cell.angle_alpha   90.00
_cell.angle_beta   90.00
_cell.angle_gamma   90.00
#
_symmetry.space_group_name_H-M   'P 1'
#
loop_
_entity.id
_entity.type
_entity.pdbx_description
1 polymer ?
#
loop_
_entity_poly.entity_id
_entity_poly.type
_entity_poly.pdbx_seq_one_letter_code
_entity_poly.pdbx_strand_id
1 'polypeptide(L)'
;MPIIHVRISYNSVTLKDWEGLPVEKETKIKDFFNDISISCLSSNFWGADFEVKFSSSKTLAGEKVSPNCIAWEAMCQYGIYANFYLVLQETVIHKFGNSPRNALEKLRLDLSNWIKNNGGGWKGRDAAQNIGKKFVTDLASALWYIDSRSVETLNQKYKIPVIFDEFFGRSQPESYKSARPKFNSDELIQQSKKILNYVELSWMLQNRFNWLKESLYKFGEILAKYSEYLDHQQIRSKEIKNSLTPIVDEIEAGSIEIFSANIWRNQTNINKYCSLTNELVKAEFWKPLNVNEFCPEERMKRHRFIEGLDSAFLFKVGVYKYHHGTAQNVIYIWQINPEANETEIVNKNYEVRTKLKAQLQIFHTRAMKKELIENLSYK
;
A
#
# COMPACT_ATOMS: atom_id res chain seq x y z
N MET A 1 -31.08 -24.31 35.66
CA MET A 1 -29.76 -23.73 35.95
C MET A 1 -29.89 -22.81 37.14
N PRO A 2 -28.88 -22.73 38.01
CA PRO A 2 -28.93 -21.80 39.12
C PRO A 2 -28.84 -20.36 38.67
N ILE A 3 -29.44 -19.47 39.46
CA ILE A 3 -29.75 -18.10 39.07
C ILE A 3 -29.09 -17.12 40.04
N ILE A 4 -28.39 -16.13 39.48
CA ILE A 4 -27.78 -15.01 40.21
C ILE A 4 -28.45 -13.69 39.78
N HIS A 5 -28.70 -12.82 40.74
CA HIS A 5 -29.06 -11.42 40.50
C HIS A 5 -27.79 -10.58 40.49
N VAL A 6 -27.56 -9.84 39.41
CA VAL A 6 -26.29 -9.14 39.16
C VAL A 6 -26.51 -7.65 39.13
N ARG A 7 -25.77 -6.92 39.96
CA ARG A 7 -25.68 -5.47 39.87
C ARG A 7 -24.25 -5.07 39.55
N ILE A 8 -24.08 -4.22 38.55
CA ILE A 8 -22.78 -3.67 38.15
C ILE A 8 -22.80 -2.17 38.43
N SER A 9 -21.84 -1.69 39.21
CA SER A 9 -21.75 -0.28 39.62
C SER A 9 -20.35 0.28 39.37
N TYR A 10 -20.29 1.58 39.06
CA TYR A 10 -19.07 2.33 38.88
C TYR A 10 -19.26 3.75 39.46
N ASN A 11 -18.32 4.22 40.29
CA ASN A 11 -18.43 5.50 41.01
C ASN A 11 -19.77 5.70 41.75
N SER A 12 -20.24 4.65 42.45
CA SER A 12 -21.53 4.64 43.15
C SER A 12 -22.77 4.80 42.24
N VAL A 13 -22.59 4.77 40.91
CA VAL A 13 -23.68 4.75 39.94
C VAL A 13 -23.89 3.32 39.46
N THR A 14 -25.14 2.85 39.49
CA THR A 14 -25.50 1.55 38.92
C THR A 14 -25.51 1.64 37.39
N LEU A 15 -24.65 0.87 36.75
CA LEU A 15 -24.58 0.76 35.29
C LEU A 15 -25.62 -0.24 34.76
N LYS A 16 -25.79 -1.36 35.46
CA LYS A 16 -26.73 -2.44 35.14
C LYS A 16 -27.23 -3.13 36.42
N ASP A 17 -28.47 -3.57 36.41
CA ASP A 17 -29.12 -4.35 37.47
C ASP A 17 -29.98 -5.41 36.76
N TRP A 18 -29.63 -6.69 36.92
CA TRP A 18 -30.32 -7.83 36.33
C TRP A 18 -30.79 -8.78 37.39
N GLU A 19 -31.94 -9.36 37.10
CA GLU A 19 -32.50 -10.44 37.87
C GLU A 19 -32.57 -11.67 36.98
N GLY A 20 -32.16 -12.83 37.48
CA GLY A 20 -32.41 -14.07 36.74
C GLY A 20 -31.27 -14.61 35.87
N LEU A 21 -30.00 -14.23 36.06
CA LEU A 21 -28.93 -14.70 35.17
C LEU A 21 -28.49 -16.14 35.49
N PRO A 22 -28.51 -17.06 34.51
CA PRO A 22 -28.04 -18.42 34.73
C PRO A 22 -26.52 -18.45 34.92
N VAL A 23 -26.04 -19.29 35.83
CA VAL A 23 -24.60 -19.54 36.02
C VAL A 23 -24.33 -21.04 35.91
N GLU A 24 -23.23 -21.43 35.28
CA GLU A 24 -22.83 -22.84 35.25
C GLU A 24 -22.07 -23.20 36.53
N LYS A 25 -22.09 -24.49 36.89
CA LYS A 25 -21.55 -24.96 38.17
C LYS A 25 -20.05 -24.73 38.33
N GLU A 26 -19.30 -24.63 37.23
CA GLU A 26 -17.83 -24.52 37.24
C GLU A 26 -17.33 -23.14 36.78
N THR A 27 -18.22 -22.22 36.43
CA THR A 27 -17.82 -20.89 35.95
C THR A 27 -17.17 -20.09 37.07
N LYS A 28 -15.96 -19.59 36.84
CA LYS A 28 -15.33 -18.64 37.76
C LYS A 28 -16.00 -17.28 37.65
N ILE A 29 -16.06 -16.54 38.76
CA ILE A 29 -16.70 -15.22 38.80
C ILE A 29 -16.11 -14.26 37.76
N LYS A 30 -14.79 -14.30 37.52
CA LYS A 30 -14.13 -13.49 36.48
C LYS A 30 -14.58 -13.84 35.06
N ASP A 31 -14.80 -15.11 34.77
CA ASP A 31 -15.16 -15.56 33.43
C ASP A 31 -16.63 -15.19 33.18
N PHE A 32 -17.50 -15.45 34.17
CA PHE A 32 -18.88 -14.97 34.19
C PHE A 32 -18.99 -13.45 34.01
N PHE A 33 -18.18 -12.67 34.74
CA PHE A 33 -18.15 -11.21 34.59
C PHE A 33 -17.72 -10.77 33.20
N ASN A 34 -16.70 -11.42 32.62
CA ASN A 34 -16.22 -11.07 31.28
C ASN A 34 -17.33 -11.26 30.23
N ASP A 35 -18.07 -12.38 30.30
CA ASP A 35 -19.16 -12.68 29.36
C ASP A 35 -20.30 -11.65 29.45
N ILE A 36 -20.73 -11.31 30.67
CA ILE A 36 -21.78 -10.28 30.85
C ILE A 36 -21.27 -8.87 30.50
N SER A 37 -19.98 -8.59 30.69
CA SER A 37 -19.40 -7.28 30.37
C SER A 37 -19.41 -7.02 28.86
N ILE A 38 -19.10 -8.04 28.04
CA ILE A 38 -19.09 -7.94 26.58
C ILE A 38 -20.51 -7.74 26.04
N SER A 39 -21.47 -8.51 26.57
CA SER A 39 -22.85 -8.48 26.08
C SER A 39 -23.58 -7.18 26.42
N CYS A 40 -23.21 -6.51 27.50
CA CYS A 40 -24.12 -5.54 28.10
C CYS A 40 -23.49 -4.25 28.65
N LEU A 41 -22.16 -4.13 28.71
CA LEU A 41 -21.48 -2.89 29.04
C LEU A 41 -20.89 -2.24 27.79
N SER A 42 -20.70 -0.92 27.84
CA SER A 42 -19.89 -0.22 26.84
C SER A 42 -18.49 -0.82 26.77
N SER A 43 -17.91 -0.85 25.56
CA SER A 43 -16.56 -1.38 25.29
C SER A 43 -15.47 -0.79 26.20
N ASN A 44 -15.70 0.39 26.77
CA ASN A 44 -14.84 1.01 27.77
C ASN A 44 -14.65 0.18 29.06
N PHE A 45 -15.65 -0.62 29.43
CA PHE A 45 -15.65 -1.43 30.64
C PHE A 45 -15.27 -2.90 30.41
N TRP A 46 -15.02 -3.31 29.17
CA TRP A 46 -14.57 -4.67 28.87
C TRP A 46 -13.22 -4.94 29.53
N GLY A 47 -13.11 -6.08 30.21
CA GLY A 47 -11.94 -6.45 30.99
C GLY A 47 -11.56 -5.42 32.06
N ALA A 48 -12.54 -4.70 32.62
CA ALA A 48 -12.30 -3.88 33.80
C ALA A 48 -12.04 -4.76 35.03
N ASP A 49 -11.11 -4.36 35.87
CA ASP A 49 -11.00 -4.91 37.20
C ASP A 49 -12.26 -4.61 38.01
N PHE A 50 -12.59 -5.51 38.91
CA PHE A 50 -13.75 -5.38 39.75
C PHE A 50 -13.52 -5.98 41.12
N GLU A 51 -14.26 -5.45 42.09
CA GLU A 51 -14.54 -6.15 43.34
C GLU A 51 -15.94 -6.75 43.25
N VAL A 52 -16.12 -7.96 43.76
CA VAL A 52 -17.43 -8.61 43.80
C VAL A 52 -17.82 -8.89 45.24
N LYS A 53 -19.08 -8.58 45.56
CA LYS A 53 -19.68 -8.90 46.86
C LYS A 53 -20.95 -9.71 46.68
N PHE A 54 -21.05 -10.83 47.38
CA PHE A 54 -22.25 -11.68 47.37
C PHE A 54 -23.09 -11.44 48.62
N SER A 55 -24.41 -11.51 48.48
CA SER A 55 -25.36 -11.27 49.57
C SER A 55 -26.64 -12.07 49.39
N SER A 56 -27.32 -12.32 50.50
CA SER A 56 -28.63 -13.00 50.51
C SER A 56 -29.78 -12.08 50.11
N SER A 57 -29.61 -10.76 50.17
CA SER A 57 -30.61 -9.77 49.73
C SER A 57 -29.98 -8.55 49.08
N LYS A 58 -30.79 -7.84 48.28
CA LYS A 58 -30.38 -6.65 47.50
C LYS A 58 -29.89 -5.47 48.37
N THR A 59 -30.27 -5.44 49.64
CA THR A 59 -30.03 -4.31 50.57
C THR A 59 -28.98 -4.59 51.63
N LEU A 60 -28.52 -5.83 51.78
CA LEU A 60 -27.50 -6.19 52.76
C LEU A 60 -26.09 -5.86 52.27
N ALA A 61 -25.20 -5.53 53.21
CA ALA A 61 -23.77 -5.49 52.93
C ALA A 61 -23.31 -6.90 52.56
N GLY A 62 -22.84 -7.08 51.32
CA GLY A 62 -22.36 -8.38 50.84
C GLY A 62 -20.94 -8.70 51.29
N GLU A 63 -20.63 -9.99 51.29
CA GLU A 63 -19.30 -10.54 51.56
C GLU A 63 -18.41 -10.45 50.33
N LYS A 64 -17.18 -9.95 50.49
CA LYS A 64 -16.22 -9.81 49.39
C LYS A 64 -15.68 -11.19 49.01
N VAL A 65 -15.81 -11.54 47.73
CA VAL A 65 -15.37 -12.84 47.21
C VAL A 65 -14.26 -12.64 46.17
N SER A 66 -13.32 -13.58 46.10
CA SER A 66 -12.26 -13.55 45.09
C SER A 66 -12.83 -13.81 43.69
N PRO A 67 -12.43 -13.04 42.66
CA PRO A 67 -12.84 -13.28 41.26
C PRO A 67 -12.47 -14.68 40.72
N ASN A 68 -11.52 -15.37 41.35
CA ASN A 68 -11.10 -16.72 40.96
C ASN A 68 -11.96 -17.83 41.58
N CYS A 69 -12.86 -17.52 42.52
CA CYS A 69 -13.81 -18.48 43.06
C CYS A 69 -14.87 -18.86 42.04
N ILE A 70 -15.46 -20.05 42.22
CA ILE A 70 -16.59 -20.52 41.43
C ILE A 70 -17.84 -19.73 41.83
N ALA A 71 -18.53 -19.16 40.83
CA ALA A 71 -19.67 -18.27 41.07
C ALA A 71 -20.84 -18.99 41.74
N TRP A 72 -21.11 -20.24 41.34
CA TRP A 72 -22.13 -21.09 41.96
C TRP A 72 -21.86 -21.37 43.45
N GLU A 73 -20.62 -21.71 43.81
CA GLU A 73 -20.25 -21.96 45.22
C GLU A 73 -20.39 -20.70 46.07
N ALA A 74 -19.91 -19.57 45.56
CA ALA A 74 -20.06 -18.27 46.22
C ALA A 74 -21.54 -17.91 46.43
N MET A 75 -22.38 -18.21 45.44
CA MET A 75 -23.82 -18.00 45.51
C MET A 75 -24.47 -18.87 46.60
N CYS A 76 -24.11 -20.16 46.68
CA CYS A 76 -24.64 -21.07 47.70
C CYS A 76 -24.23 -20.66 49.11
N GLN A 77 -23.01 -20.11 49.27
CA GLN A 77 -22.47 -19.76 50.59
C GLN A 77 -22.94 -18.38 51.08
N TYR A 78 -22.98 -17.38 50.20
CA TYR A 78 -23.15 -15.98 50.59
C TYR A 78 -24.48 -15.37 50.08
N GLY A 79 -25.19 -16.06 49.19
CA GLY A 79 -26.49 -15.68 48.67
C GLY A 79 -26.51 -15.31 47.18
N ILE A 80 -27.71 -15.13 46.63
CA ILE A 80 -27.95 -15.03 45.18
C ILE A 80 -27.68 -13.66 44.55
N TYR A 81 -27.36 -12.63 45.33
CA TYR A 81 -27.13 -11.27 44.84
C TYR A 81 -25.64 -10.97 44.74
N ALA A 82 -25.13 -10.83 43.51
CA ALA A 82 -23.75 -10.47 43.19
C ALA A 82 -23.65 -8.99 42.79
N ASN A 83 -22.94 -8.20 43.59
CA ASN A 83 -22.65 -6.80 43.32
C ASN A 83 -21.21 -6.65 42.83
N PHE A 84 -21.04 -6.30 41.56
CA PHE A 84 -19.76 -5.99 40.93
C PHE A 84 -19.49 -4.49 40.98
N TYR A 85 -18.38 -4.10 41.60
CA TYR A 85 -17.90 -2.73 41.69
C TYR A 85 -16.71 -2.58 40.76
N LEU A 86 -16.88 -1.84 39.67
CA LEU A 86 -15.80 -1.62 38.71
C LEU A 86 -14.74 -0.70 39.34
N VAL A 87 -13.49 -1.12 39.26
CA VAL A 87 -12.33 -0.35 39.72
C VAL A 87 -11.66 0.27 38.49
N LEU A 88 -11.51 1.59 38.48
CA LEU A 88 -10.82 2.25 37.36
C LEU A 88 -9.32 1.94 37.45
N GLN A 89 -8.84 1.05 36.59
CA GLN A 89 -7.40 0.90 36.39
C GLN A 89 -6.86 2.10 35.60
N GLU A 90 -5.74 2.65 36.07
CA GLU A 90 -4.95 3.56 35.26
C GLU A 90 -4.54 2.87 33.96
N THR A 91 -4.71 3.58 32.84
CA THR A 91 -4.17 3.15 31.57
C THR A 91 -2.67 3.34 31.59
N VAL A 92 -1.95 2.24 31.47
CA VAL A 92 -0.50 2.21 31.45
C VAL A 92 -0.02 1.98 30.03
N ILE A 93 1.07 2.66 29.67
CA ILE A 93 1.81 2.41 28.44
C ILE A 93 3.18 1.88 28.80
N HIS A 94 3.65 0.92 28.01
CA HIS A 94 5.00 0.42 28.16
C HIS A 94 6.01 1.55 27.91
N LYS A 95 6.82 1.85 28.93
CA LYS A 95 7.91 2.81 28.83
C LYS A 95 9.13 2.10 28.23
N PHE A 96 9.44 2.43 26.97
CA PHE A 96 10.75 2.12 26.40
C PHE A 96 11.82 3.00 27.08
N GLY A 97 13.08 2.56 27.06
CA GLY A 97 14.18 3.32 27.66
C GLY A 97 14.29 4.72 27.06
N ASN A 98 14.48 5.74 27.91
CA ASN A 98 14.51 7.15 27.49
C ASN A 98 15.72 7.54 26.61
N SER A 99 16.70 6.63 26.46
CA SER A 99 17.90 6.83 25.66
C SER A 99 17.92 5.84 24.49
N PRO A 100 17.28 6.15 23.34
CA PRO A 100 17.27 5.27 22.19
C PRO A 100 18.69 5.14 21.62
N ARG A 101 19.14 3.90 21.38
CA ARG A 101 20.46 3.59 20.83
C ARG A 101 20.50 3.67 19.30
N ASN A 102 19.34 3.59 18.66
CA ASN A 102 19.19 3.63 17.21
C ASN A 102 17.84 4.23 16.79
N ALA A 103 17.68 4.52 15.50
CA ALA A 103 16.47 5.13 14.95
C ALA A 103 15.21 4.24 15.09
N LEU A 104 15.35 2.91 15.10
CA LEU A 104 14.23 1.99 15.33
C LEU A 104 13.75 2.03 16.79
N GLU A 105 14.66 2.12 17.76
CA GLU A 105 14.30 2.33 19.17
C GLU A 105 13.63 3.68 19.38
N LYS A 106 14.11 4.73 18.70
CA LYS A 106 13.45 6.04 18.69
C LYS A 106 12.03 5.95 18.12
N LEU A 107 11.83 5.21 17.02
CA LEU A 107 10.50 4.97 16.45
C LEU A 107 9.55 4.28 17.44
N ARG A 108 10.03 3.26 18.18
CA ARG A 108 9.22 2.60 19.22
C ARG A 108 8.83 3.55 20.35
N LEU A 109 9.76 4.41 20.79
CA LEU A 109 9.49 5.42 21.81
C LEU A 109 8.44 6.42 21.33
N ASP A 110 8.59 6.92 20.11
CA ASP A 110 7.66 7.89 19.52
C ASP A 110 6.26 7.30 19.33
N LEU A 111 6.16 6.03 18.88
CA LEU A 111 4.88 5.33 18.80
C LEU A 111 4.23 5.14 20.18
N SER A 112 4.99 4.78 21.20
CA SER A 112 4.47 4.71 22.58
C SER A 112 3.95 6.06 23.06
N ASN A 113 4.68 7.15 22.81
CA ASN A 113 4.27 8.49 23.17
C ASN A 113 3.03 8.94 22.38
N TRP A 114 2.98 8.60 21.09
CA TRP A 114 1.84 8.90 20.23
C TRP A 114 0.56 8.20 20.68
N ILE A 115 0.63 6.91 21.03
CA ILE A 115 -0.50 6.18 21.61
C ILE A 115 -0.95 6.85 22.91
N LYS A 116 -0.02 7.29 23.76
CA LYS A 116 -0.32 8.00 25.01
C LYS A 116 -1.06 9.31 24.76
N ASN A 117 -0.54 10.12 23.84
CA ASN A 117 -1.06 11.45 23.56
C ASN A 117 -2.46 11.40 22.94
N ASN A 118 -2.81 10.31 22.27
CA ASN A 118 -4.16 10.06 21.72
C ASN A 118 -5.09 9.30 22.70
N GLY A 119 -4.75 9.24 23.99
CA GLY A 119 -5.60 8.62 25.02
C GLY A 119 -5.65 7.09 24.98
N GLY A 120 -4.77 6.46 24.21
CA GLY A 120 -4.59 5.01 24.16
C GLY A 120 -3.83 4.47 25.37
N GLY A 121 -3.64 3.15 25.38
CA GLY A 121 -2.91 2.43 26.43
C GLY A 121 -3.63 1.16 26.89
N TRP A 122 -2.99 0.42 27.79
CA TRP A 122 -3.49 -0.87 28.27
C TRP A 122 -3.81 -0.80 29.76
N LYS A 123 -4.86 -1.52 30.16
CA LYS A 123 -5.30 -1.60 31.55
C LYS A 123 -4.30 -2.46 32.34
N GLY A 124 -3.59 -1.84 33.28
CA GLY A 124 -2.59 -2.52 34.13
C GLY A 124 -1.19 -2.68 33.51
N ARG A 125 -0.20 -2.86 34.39
CA ARG A 125 1.22 -2.96 34.00
C ARG A 125 1.53 -4.18 33.15
N ASP A 126 0.91 -5.33 33.45
CA ASP A 126 1.19 -6.59 32.75
C ASP A 126 0.68 -6.57 31.32
N ALA A 127 -0.53 -6.03 31.09
CA ALA A 127 -1.07 -5.87 29.75
C ALA A 127 -0.21 -4.90 28.93
N ALA A 128 0.23 -3.78 29.53
CA ALA A 128 1.15 -2.87 28.87
C ALA A 128 2.48 -3.55 28.50
N GLN A 129 3.05 -4.35 29.41
CA GLN A 129 4.32 -5.06 29.20
C GLN A 129 4.26 -6.17 28.16
N ASN A 130 3.15 -6.92 28.10
CA ASN A 130 3.04 -8.12 27.27
C ASN A 130 2.32 -7.85 25.95
N ILE A 131 1.18 -7.15 26.00
CA ILE A 131 0.36 -6.85 24.82
C ILE A 131 0.88 -5.56 24.17
N GLY A 132 0.98 -4.50 24.97
CA GLY A 132 1.32 -3.17 24.44
C GLY A 132 2.71 -3.07 23.86
N LYS A 133 3.71 -3.59 24.57
CA LYS A 133 5.09 -3.68 24.07
C LYS A 133 5.17 -4.44 22.75
N LYS A 134 4.46 -5.58 22.63
CA LYS A 134 4.46 -6.40 21.42
C LYS A 134 3.81 -5.67 20.26
N PHE A 135 2.64 -5.06 20.49
CA PHE A 135 1.96 -4.24 19.49
C PHE A 135 2.85 -3.11 18.96
N VAL A 136 3.44 -2.30 19.84
CA VAL A 136 4.33 -1.20 19.43
C VAL A 136 5.56 -1.73 18.68
N THR A 137 6.10 -2.87 19.10
CA THR A 137 7.25 -3.49 18.44
C THR A 137 6.91 -3.96 17.03
N ASP A 138 5.77 -4.61 16.84
CA ASP A 138 5.33 -5.11 15.55
C ASP A 138 4.95 -3.96 14.61
N LEU A 139 4.23 -2.95 15.10
CA LEU A 139 3.89 -1.75 14.33
C LEU A 139 5.15 -0.98 13.91
N ALA A 140 6.11 -0.78 14.82
CA ALA A 140 7.39 -0.16 14.50
C ALA A 140 8.14 -0.96 13.44
N SER A 141 8.10 -2.29 13.52
CA SER A 141 8.79 -3.16 12.56
C SER A 141 8.18 -3.07 11.16
N ALA A 142 6.84 -3.03 11.06
CA ALA A 142 6.14 -2.86 9.80
C ALA A 142 6.41 -1.49 9.17
N LEU A 143 6.31 -0.40 9.96
CA LEU A 143 6.61 0.95 9.50
C LEU A 143 8.08 1.09 9.06
N TRP A 144 9.01 0.55 9.85
CA TRP A 144 10.43 0.55 9.53
C TRP A 144 10.74 -0.23 8.26
N TYR A 145 10.07 -1.36 8.04
CA TYR A 145 10.19 -2.13 6.81
C TYR A 145 9.79 -1.27 5.61
N ILE A 146 8.65 -0.58 5.64
CA ILE A 146 8.25 0.31 4.54
C ILE A 146 9.25 1.45 4.34
N ASP A 147 9.65 2.11 5.42
CA ASP A 147 10.55 3.25 5.40
C ASP A 147 11.90 2.92 4.72
N SER A 148 12.43 1.74 5.03
CA SER A 148 13.72 1.29 4.50
C SER A 148 13.69 0.77 3.06
N ARG A 149 12.51 0.60 2.43
CA ARG A 149 12.35 0.07 1.05
C ARG A 149 11.74 1.06 0.05
N SER A 150 11.38 2.27 0.49
CA SER A 150 10.71 3.36 -0.26
C SER A 150 9.22 3.49 0.03
N VAL A 151 8.91 4.42 0.95
CA VAL A 151 7.55 4.83 1.27
C VAL A 151 6.87 5.37 0.01
N GLU A 152 7.59 6.15 -0.80
CA GLU A 152 7.07 6.79 -2.01
C GLU A 152 6.56 5.76 -3.01
N THR A 153 7.31 4.67 -3.21
CA THR A 153 6.95 3.61 -4.17
C THR A 153 5.64 2.93 -3.80
N LEU A 154 5.44 2.64 -2.52
CA LEU A 154 4.21 2.04 -2.04
C LEU A 154 3.06 3.07 -2.07
N ASN A 155 3.32 4.30 -1.60
CA ASN A 155 2.34 5.37 -1.50
C ASN A 155 1.87 5.94 -2.86
N GLN A 156 2.62 5.71 -3.94
CA GLN A 156 2.20 6.00 -5.31
C GLN A 156 1.08 5.06 -5.78
N LYS A 157 1.11 3.79 -5.39
CA LYS A 157 0.10 2.79 -5.79
C LYS A 157 -1.05 2.68 -4.80
N TYR A 158 -0.74 2.68 -3.52
CA TYR A 158 -1.71 2.52 -2.44
C TYR A 158 -1.45 3.57 -1.37
N LYS A 159 -2.41 4.46 -1.15
CA LYS A 159 -2.25 5.60 -0.25
C LYS A 159 -2.18 5.14 1.20
N ILE A 160 -1.01 5.29 1.83
CA ILE A 160 -0.81 4.99 3.25
C ILE A 160 -1.68 5.95 4.08
N PRO A 161 -2.33 5.48 5.16
CA PRO A 161 -3.08 6.37 6.05
C PRO A 161 -2.19 7.48 6.63
N VAL A 162 -2.65 8.73 6.50
CA VAL A 162 -1.92 9.96 6.87
C VAL A 162 -1.47 9.96 8.33
N ILE A 163 -2.17 9.24 9.21
CA ILE A 163 -1.80 9.14 10.63
C ILE A 163 -0.40 8.53 10.84
N PHE A 164 0.14 7.84 9.83
CA PHE A 164 1.46 7.21 9.91
C PHE A 164 2.60 8.07 9.31
N ASP A 165 2.28 9.21 8.68
CA ASP A 165 3.25 10.01 7.93
C ASP A 165 4.43 10.49 8.79
N GLU A 166 4.17 10.84 10.05
CA GLU A 166 5.20 11.30 11.00
C GLU A 166 6.22 10.22 11.44
N PHE A 167 5.97 8.96 11.09
CA PHE A 167 6.83 7.83 11.43
C PHE A 167 7.77 7.41 10.30
N PHE A 168 7.68 8.05 9.13
CA PHE A 168 8.54 7.80 7.98
C PHE A 168 9.70 8.81 7.88
N GLY A 169 10.68 8.53 7.02
CA GLY A 169 11.87 9.35 6.81
C GLY A 169 12.98 9.13 7.86
N ARG A 170 12.91 8.03 8.60
CA ARG A 170 13.82 7.71 9.72
C ARG A 170 14.89 6.71 9.33
N SER A 171 14.54 5.80 8.42
CA SER A 171 15.50 5.01 7.68
C SER A 171 16.17 5.92 6.66
N GLN A 172 17.50 6.00 6.68
CA GLN A 172 18.28 6.70 5.66
C GLN A 172 19.08 5.67 4.84
N PRO A 173 18.45 4.90 3.94
CA PRO A 173 19.17 3.91 3.14
C PRO A 173 20.32 4.50 2.32
N GLU A 174 20.22 5.78 1.96
CA GLU A 174 21.23 6.57 1.22
C GLU A 174 22.53 6.70 1.99
N SER A 175 22.49 6.59 3.32
CA SER A 175 23.69 6.63 4.16
C SER A 175 24.46 5.31 4.13
N TYR A 176 23.89 4.23 3.58
CA TYR A 176 24.56 2.94 3.44
C TYR A 176 25.35 2.85 2.12
N LYS A 177 26.44 2.06 2.15
CA LYS A 177 27.25 1.75 0.96
C LYS A 177 26.51 0.90 -0.09
N SER A 178 25.37 0.32 0.27
CA SER A 178 24.59 -0.61 -0.54
C SER A 178 23.32 0.05 -1.09
N ALA A 179 22.87 -0.41 -2.27
CA ALA A 179 21.58 -0.01 -2.81
C ALA A 179 20.43 -0.28 -1.84
N ARG A 180 19.42 0.61 -1.85
CA ARG A 180 18.19 0.45 -1.06
C ARG A 180 17.57 -0.93 -1.35
N PRO A 181 17.23 -1.73 -0.32
CA PRO A 181 16.60 -3.03 -0.53
C PRO A 181 15.24 -2.87 -1.21
N LYS A 182 14.88 -3.84 -2.06
CA LYS A 182 13.56 -3.90 -2.69
C LYS A 182 12.55 -4.52 -1.74
N PHE A 183 11.27 -4.26 -2.00
CA PHE A 183 10.18 -4.98 -1.35
C PHE A 183 10.23 -6.47 -1.66
N ASN A 184 9.85 -7.27 -0.66
CA ASN A 184 9.73 -8.71 -0.71
C ASN A 184 8.28 -9.09 -0.36
N SER A 185 7.65 -9.92 -1.18
CA SER A 185 6.24 -10.30 -1.03
C SER A 185 5.99 -11.03 0.29
N ASP A 186 6.81 -12.03 0.62
CA ASP A 186 6.69 -12.85 1.84
C ASP A 186 6.78 -12.02 3.13
N GLU A 187 7.71 -11.06 3.17
CA GLU A 187 7.87 -10.18 4.33
C GLU A 187 6.67 -9.22 4.43
N LEU A 188 6.17 -8.66 3.32
CA LEU A 188 4.98 -7.80 3.32
C LEU A 188 3.74 -8.54 3.82
N ILE A 189 3.50 -9.76 3.36
CA ILE A 189 2.36 -10.55 3.83
C ILE A 189 2.52 -10.94 5.30
N GLN A 190 3.75 -11.20 5.77
CA GLN A 190 4.01 -11.46 7.18
C GLN A 190 3.72 -10.22 8.04
N GLN A 191 4.16 -9.03 7.62
CA GLN A 191 3.87 -7.78 8.32
C GLN A 191 2.36 -7.48 8.28
N SER A 192 1.70 -7.66 7.14
CA SER A 192 0.25 -7.52 6.99
C SER A 192 -0.51 -8.38 7.99
N LYS A 193 -0.22 -9.68 8.05
CA LYS A 193 -0.85 -10.61 8.99
C LYS A 193 -0.68 -10.19 10.45
N LYS A 194 0.54 -9.77 10.84
CA LYS A 194 0.79 -9.26 12.20
C LYS A 194 -0.12 -8.08 12.52
N ILE A 195 -0.20 -7.10 11.62
CA ILE A 195 -1.00 -5.89 11.80
C ILE A 195 -2.50 -6.20 11.85
N LEU A 196 -3.00 -6.97 10.90
CA LEU A 196 -4.42 -7.31 10.81
C LEU A 196 -4.91 -8.13 12.01
N ASN A 197 -4.08 -9.04 12.54
CA ASN A 197 -4.41 -9.80 13.75
C ASN A 197 -4.72 -8.90 14.97
N TYR A 198 -4.14 -7.70 15.04
CA TYR A 198 -4.41 -6.77 16.15
C TYR A 198 -5.78 -6.08 16.04
N VAL A 199 -6.31 -5.91 14.83
CA VAL A 199 -7.59 -5.21 14.57
C VAL A 199 -8.77 -5.94 15.22
N GLU A 200 -8.68 -7.26 15.34
CA GLU A 200 -9.73 -8.13 15.87
C GLU A 200 -9.63 -8.36 17.39
N LEU A 201 -8.53 -7.96 18.03
CA LEU A 201 -8.36 -8.19 19.47
C LEU A 201 -9.29 -7.31 20.30
N SER A 202 -9.85 -7.90 21.37
CA SER A 202 -10.81 -7.24 22.27
C SER A 202 -10.33 -5.89 22.82
N TRP A 203 -9.03 -5.73 23.07
CA TRP A 203 -8.46 -4.45 23.53
C TRP A 203 -8.46 -3.37 22.45
N MET A 204 -8.33 -3.72 21.17
CA MET A 204 -8.39 -2.78 20.04
C MET A 204 -9.83 -2.30 19.78
N LEU A 205 -10.83 -3.08 20.20
CA LEU A 205 -12.26 -2.73 20.10
C LEU A 205 -12.73 -1.73 21.18
N GLN A 206 -11.87 -1.37 22.13
CA GLN A 206 -12.18 -0.36 23.14
C GLN A 206 -12.14 1.04 22.53
N ASN A 207 -13.02 1.96 23.00
CA ASN A 207 -13.15 3.29 22.38
C ASN A 207 -11.84 4.10 22.37
N ARG A 208 -10.93 3.82 23.30
CA ARG A 208 -9.60 4.45 23.38
C ARG A 208 -8.69 4.18 22.18
N PHE A 209 -9.03 3.21 21.33
CA PHE A 209 -8.30 2.88 20.09
C PHE A 209 -9.13 3.11 18.83
N ASN A 210 -10.35 3.69 18.93
CA ASN A 210 -11.20 3.95 17.76
C ASN A 210 -10.50 4.83 16.71
N TRP A 211 -9.67 5.79 17.16
CA TRP A 211 -8.89 6.66 16.28
C TRP A 211 -7.82 5.92 15.45
N LEU A 212 -7.38 4.74 15.90
CA LEU A 212 -6.31 3.96 15.28
C LEU A 212 -6.84 2.81 14.41
N LYS A 213 -7.95 2.18 14.84
CA LYS A 213 -8.42 0.90 14.30
C LYS A 213 -8.57 0.88 12.77
N GLU A 214 -9.29 1.85 12.21
CA GLU A 214 -9.57 1.89 10.77
C GLU A 214 -8.29 2.10 9.95
N SER A 215 -7.44 3.03 10.39
CA SER A 215 -6.15 3.31 9.76
C SER A 215 -5.21 2.10 9.85
N LEU A 216 -5.19 1.39 10.97
CA LEU A 216 -4.37 0.20 11.15
C LEU A 216 -4.84 -0.94 10.22
N TYR A 217 -6.15 -1.13 10.09
CA TYR A 217 -6.73 -2.09 9.15
C TYR A 217 -6.36 -1.75 7.70
N LYS A 218 -6.57 -0.49 7.28
CA LYS A 218 -6.19 0.00 5.95
C LYS A 218 -4.71 -0.20 5.67
N PHE A 219 -3.85 0.09 6.65
CA PHE A 219 -2.41 -0.14 6.52
C PHE A 219 -2.11 -1.62 6.29
N GLY A 220 -2.68 -2.53 7.09
CA GLY A 220 -2.54 -3.97 6.89
C GLY A 220 -3.00 -4.47 5.52
N GLU A 221 -4.15 -3.98 5.03
CA GLU A 221 -4.65 -4.29 3.68
C GLU A 221 -3.70 -3.82 2.57
N ILE A 222 -3.14 -2.62 2.70
CA ILE A 222 -2.20 -2.06 1.71
C ILE A 222 -0.97 -2.96 1.58
N LEU A 223 -0.44 -3.44 2.71
CA LEU A 223 0.71 -4.37 2.71
C LEU A 223 0.37 -5.66 1.96
N ALA A 224 -0.82 -6.23 2.16
CA ALA A 224 -1.28 -7.43 1.46
C ALA A 224 -1.46 -7.18 -0.05
N LYS A 225 -2.19 -6.11 -0.42
CA LYS A 225 -2.43 -5.73 -1.83
C LYS A 225 -1.12 -5.47 -2.58
N TYR A 226 -0.15 -4.84 -1.93
CA TYR A 226 1.14 -4.60 -2.54
C TYR A 226 1.97 -5.90 -2.68
N SER A 227 1.86 -6.84 -1.74
CA SER A 227 2.44 -8.20 -1.86
C SER A 227 1.85 -8.94 -3.07
N GLU A 228 0.52 -8.97 -3.22
CA GLU A 228 -0.15 -9.57 -4.39
C GLU A 228 0.31 -8.93 -5.70
N TYR A 229 0.42 -7.59 -5.72
CA TYR A 229 0.97 -6.87 -6.87
C TYR A 229 2.39 -7.33 -7.22
N LEU A 230 3.27 -7.51 -6.24
CA LEU A 230 4.65 -7.98 -6.50
C LEU A 230 4.66 -9.39 -7.07
N ASP A 231 3.82 -10.28 -6.57
CA ASP A 231 3.71 -11.66 -7.08
C ASP A 231 3.19 -11.67 -8.52
N HIS A 232 2.16 -10.88 -8.82
CA HIS A 232 1.67 -10.69 -10.18
C HIS A 232 2.76 -10.13 -11.12
N GLN A 233 3.54 -9.14 -10.67
CA GLN A 233 4.67 -8.63 -11.46
C GLN A 233 5.76 -9.67 -11.67
N GLN A 234 6.04 -10.50 -10.67
CA GLN A 234 7.04 -11.56 -10.79
C GLN A 234 6.59 -12.68 -11.72
N ILE A 235 5.33 -13.10 -11.64
CA ILE A 235 4.71 -14.06 -12.56
C ILE A 235 4.76 -13.51 -13.98
N ARG A 236 4.25 -12.28 -14.21
CA ARG A 236 4.29 -11.62 -15.52
C ARG A 236 5.72 -11.51 -16.06
N SER A 237 6.69 -11.19 -15.21
CA SER A 237 8.10 -11.12 -15.62
C SER A 237 8.67 -12.49 -16.00
N LYS A 238 8.29 -13.56 -15.31
CA LYS A 238 8.68 -14.95 -15.64
C LYS A 238 8.01 -15.41 -16.94
N GLU A 239 6.72 -15.12 -17.10
CA GLU A 239 5.96 -15.40 -18.33
C GLU A 239 6.58 -14.67 -19.52
N ILE A 240 6.87 -13.37 -19.40
CA ILE A 240 7.56 -12.61 -20.45
C ILE A 240 8.94 -13.21 -20.76
N LYS A 241 9.69 -13.66 -19.74
CA LYS A 241 11.00 -14.27 -19.94
C LYS A 241 10.92 -15.63 -20.65
N ASN A 242 9.87 -16.41 -20.39
CA ASN A 242 9.69 -17.76 -20.91
C ASN A 242 8.80 -17.82 -22.17
N SER A 243 8.11 -16.72 -22.51
CA SER A 243 7.24 -16.65 -23.66
C SER A 243 8.05 -16.67 -24.95
N LEU A 244 7.67 -17.55 -25.87
CA LEU A 244 8.21 -17.62 -27.23
C LEU A 244 7.57 -16.58 -28.15
N THR A 245 6.46 -15.95 -27.74
CA THR A 245 5.80 -14.88 -28.47
C THR A 245 5.90 -13.56 -27.69
N PRO A 246 6.14 -12.42 -28.38
CA PRO A 246 6.14 -11.11 -27.73
C PRO A 246 4.75 -10.78 -27.21
N ILE A 247 4.61 -10.61 -25.88
CA ILE A 247 3.39 -10.09 -25.26
C ILE A 247 3.45 -8.56 -25.40
N VAL A 248 2.81 -8.03 -26.46
CA VAL A 248 2.74 -6.59 -26.75
C VAL A 248 1.40 -6.05 -26.27
N ASP A 249 1.43 -5.02 -25.42
CA ASP A 249 0.25 -4.18 -25.23
C ASP A 249 0.12 -3.29 -26.47
N GLU A 250 -0.87 -3.60 -27.32
CA GLU A 250 -1.03 -2.97 -28.63
C GLU A 250 -1.35 -1.48 -28.56
N ILE A 251 -1.90 -1.03 -27.43
CA ILE A 251 -2.28 0.37 -27.20
C ILE A 251 -1.05 1.20 -26.79
N GLU A 252 -0.12 0.62 -26.02
CA GLU A 252 1.07 1.33 -25.53
C GLU A 252 2.26 1.29 -26.50
N ALA A 253 2.33 0.34 -27.42
CA ALA A 253 3.55 0.06 -28.19
C ALA A 253 3.85 1.05 -29.34
N GLY A 254 2.85 1.78 -29.84
CA GLY A 254 3.05 2.73 -30.94
C GLY A 254 2.09 3.90 -30.96
N SER A 255 2.63 5.11 -31.15
CA SER A 255 1.87 6.36 -31.27
C SER A 255 1.98 6.95 -32.67
N ILE A 256 0.88 7.55 -33.15
CA ILE A 256 0.89 8.44 -34.32
C ILE A 256 0.75 9.87 -33.80
N GLU A 257 1.63 10.75 -34.26
CA GLU A 257 1.55 12.19 -34.07
C GLU A 257 1.43 12.87 -35.44
N ILE A 258 0.68 13.96 -35.52
CA ILE A 258 0.60 14.80 -36.71
C ILE A 258 1.29 16.11 -36.37
N PHE A 259 2.35 16.44 -37.12
CA PHE A 259 3.02 17.72 -36.97
C PHE A 259 2.53 18.70 -38.01
N SER A 260 2.24 19.91 -37.55
CA SER A 260 1.82 21.01 -38.40
C SER A 260 2.99 21.59 -39.17
N ALA A 261 2.70 22.23 -40.30
CA ALA A 261 3.70 22.99 -41.03
C ALA A 261 4.26 24.12 -40.15
N ASN A 262 5.58 24.19 -40.04
CA ASN A 262 6.27 25.26 -39.34
C ASN A 262 6.93 26.22 -40.34
N ILE A 263 6.38 27.43 -40.42
CA ILE A 263 6.89 28.52 -41.27
C ILE A 263 8.13 29.16 -40.62
N TRP A 264 8.19 29.18 -39.29
CA TRP A 264 9.23 29.86 -38.51
C TRP A 264 10.36 28.89 -38.15
N ARG A 265 11.21 28.58 -39.13
CA ARG A 265 12.37 27.69 -38.96
C ARG A 265 13.67 28.50 -39.00
N ASN A 266 14.56 28.26 -38.04
CA ASN A 266 15.89 28.86 -38.07
C ASN A 266 16.83 28.09 -39.03
N GLN A 267 17.89 28.75 -39.49
CA GLN A 267 18.85 28.17 -40.43
C GLN A 267 19.52 26.89 -39.90
N THR A 268 19.73 26.82 -38.58
CA THR A 268 20.32 25.66 -37.92
C THR A 268 19.44 24.41 -38.06
N ASN A 269 18.12 24.54 -37.86
CA ASN A 269 17.16 23.45 -38.04
C ASN A 269 17.02 23.08 -39.52
N ILE A 270 17.00 24.07 -40.42
CA ILE A 270 16.95 23.80 -41.87
C ILE A 270 18.14 22.94 -42.28
N ASN A 271 19.35 23.29 -41.85
CA ASN A 271 20.55 22.52 -42.15
C ASN A 271 20.52 21.13 -41.50
N LYS A 272 20.05 21.04 -40.25
CA LYS A 272 19.95 19.79 -39.49
C LYS A 272 19.06 18.75 -40.15
N TYR A 273 17.92 19.16 -40.71
CA TYR A 273 16.93 18.25 -41.33
C TYR A 273 16.94 18.27 -42.86
N CYS A 274 17.95 18.91 -43.49
CA CYS A 274 18.00 19.11 -44.93
C CYS A 274 17.86 17.80 -45.73
N SER A 275 18.66 16.78 -45.39
CA SER A 275 18.63 15.48 -46.09
C SER A 275 17.27 14.79 -45.99
N LEU A 276 16.69 14.74 -44.78
CA LEU A 276 15.36 14.14 -44.57
C LEU A 276 14.27 14.93 -45.28
N THR A 277 14.36 16.27 -45.28
CA THR A 277 13.40 17.15 -45.95
C THR A 277 13.43 16.93 -47.46
N ASN A 278 14.61 16.84 -48.06
CA ASN A 278 14.75 16.62 -49.50
C ASN A 278 14.17 15.27 -49.93
N GLU A 279 14.39 14.22 -49.15
CA GLU A 279 13.80 12.90 -49.44
C GLU A 279 12.28 12.88 -49.23
N LEU A 280 11.77 13.58 -48.22
CA LEU A 280 10.32 13.73 -48.02
C LEU A 280 9.65 14.45 -49.19
N VAL A 281 10.27 15.52 -49.71
CA VAL A 281 9.73 16.30 -50.84
C VAL A 281 9.73 15.48 -52.15
N LYS A 282 10.70 14.57 -52.32
CA LYS A 282 10.74 13.67 -53.48
C LYS A 282 9.78 12.49 -53.35
N ALA A 283 9.43 12.11 -52.11
CA ALA A 283 8.53 11.01 -51.85
C ALA A 283 7.08 11.38 -52.19
N GLU A 284 6.30 10.38 -52.62
CA GLU A 284 4.86 10.55 -52.77
C GLU A 284 4.19 10.81 -51.41
N PHE A 285 3.07 11.53 -51.42
CA PHE A 285 2.26 11.73 -50.21
C PHE A 285 1.88 10.39 -49.58
N TRP A 286 1.85 10.35 -48.25
CA TRP A 286 1.55 9.15 -47.46
C TRP A 286 2.58 8.02 -47.56
N LYS A 287 3.70 8.21 -48.27
CA LYS A 287 4.78 7.23 -48.32
C LYS A 287 5.69 7.38 -47.09
N PRO A 288 5.77 6.37 -46.20
CA PRO A 288 6.61 6.45 -45.01
C PRO A 288 8.10 6.30 -45.35
N LEU A 289 8.90 7.16 -44.73
CA LEU A 289 10.36 7.10 -44.71
C LEU A 289 10.84 6.77 -43.30
N ASN A 290 11.90 5.98 -43.20
CA ASN A 290 12.48 5.59 -41.93
C ASN A 290 13.42 6.70 -41.41
N VAL A 291 13.01 7.41 -40.35
CA VAL A 291 13.76 8.52 -39.76
C VAL A 291 15.13 8.07 -39.21
N ASN A 292 15.24 6.80 -38.83
CA ASN A 292 16.49 6.27 -38.27
C ASN A 292 17.66 6.34 -39.24
N GLU A 293 17.41 6.32 -40.55
CA GLU A 293 18.43 6.40 -41.61
C GLU A 293 19.07 7.79 -41.72
N PHE A 294 18.42 8.80 -41.13
CA PHE A 294 18.87 10.20 -41.14
C PHE A 294 19.38 10.67 -39.77
N CYS A 295 19.27 9.80 -38.75
CA CYS A 295 19.66 10.14 -37.39
C CYS A 295 21.18 10.09 -37.19
N PRO A 296 21.76 10.98 -36.39
CA PRO A 296 23.15 10.83 -35.92
C PRO A 296 23.34 9.54 -35.11
N GLU A 297 24.53 8.93 -35.19
CA GLU A 297 24.88 7.73 -34.40
C GLU A 297 24.99 8.02 -32.90
N GLU A 298 25.42 9.22 -32.53
CA GLU A 298 25.60 9.59 -31.13
C GLU A 298 24.25 9.74 -30.40
N ARG A 299 24.07 8.98 -29.31
CA ARG A 299 22.81 8.86 -28.56
C ARG A 299 22.16 10.20 -28.20
N MET A 300 22.92 11.16 -27.68
CA MET A 300 22.38 12.46 -27.27
C MET A 300 21.97 13.33 -28.46
N LYS A 301 22.74 13.27 -29.57
CA LYS A 301 22.39 13.98 -30.80
C LYS A 301 21.17 13.36 -31.48
N ARG A 302 21.04 12.04 -31.46
CA ARG A 302 19.86 11.32 -31.93
C ARG A 302 18.60 11.71 -31.18
N HIS A 303 18.67 11.74 -29.85
CA HIS A 303 17.53 12.17 -29.02
C HIS A 303 17.09 13.60 -29.38
N ARG A 304 18.02 14.56 -29.43
CA ARG A 304 17.74 15.94 -29.84
C ARG A 304 17.27 16.05 -31.30
N PHE A 305 17.65 15.12 -32.18
CA PHE A 305 17.18 15.07 -33.56
C PHE A 305 15.71 14.66 -33.61
N ILE A 306 15.31 13.65 -32.86
CA ILE A 306 13.93 13.15 -32.82
C ILE A 306 12.99 14.16 -32.17
N GLU A 307 13.39 14.79 -31.07
CA GLU A 307 12.55 15.78 -30.38
C GLU A 307 12.22 17.00 -31.25
N GLY A 308 13.14 17.45 -32.11
CA GLY A 308 12.93 18.63 -32.94
C GLY A 308 12.21 18.39 -34.27
N LEU A 309 11.63 17.20 -34.50
CA LEU A 309 10.91 16.88 -35.75
C LEU A 309 9.62 17.70 -35.94
N ASP A 310 8.98 18.08 -34.83
CA ASP A 310 7.72 18.84 -34.79
C ASP A 310 7.82 20.25 -35.41
N SER A 311 9.04 20.78 -35.47
CA SER A 311 9.35 22.14 -35.91
C SER A 311 10.23 22.15 -37.17
N ALA A 312 10.43 21.01 -37.83
CA ALA A 312 11.41 20.84 -38.89
C ALA A 312 10.91 21.15 -40.31
N PHE A 313 9.60 21.06 -40.58
CA PHE A 313 9.08 20.99 -41.96
C PHE A 313 8.14 22.16 -42.33
N LEU A 314 8.13 22.59 -43.60
CA LEU A 314 7.18 23.59 -44.13
C LEU A 314 5.82 23.02 -44.52
N PHE A 315 5.63 21.72 -44.33
CA PHE A 315 4.44 20.98 -44.72
C PHE A 315 4.02 20.08 -43.56
N LYS A 316 2.74 19.68 -43.56
CA LYS A 316 2.23 18.76 -42.56
C LYS A 316 2.85 17.38 -42.76
N VAL A 317 3.18 16.72 -41.65
CA VAL A 317 3.75 15.37 -41.67
C VAL A 317 3.06 14.49 -40.64
N GLY A 318 2.91 13.22 -40.98
CA GLY A 318 2.53 12.18 -40.04
C GLY A 318 3.79 11.49 -39.52
N VAL A 319 3.84 11.22 -38.22
CA VAL A 319 4.96 10.55 -37.56
C VAL A 319 4.44 9.37 -36.77
N TYR A 320 4.98 8.19 -37.05
CA TYR A 320 4.71 6.98 -36.28
C TYR A 320 5.95 6.61 -35.46
N LYS A 321 5.80 6.59 -34.14
CA LYS A 321 6.83 6.14 -33.21
C LYS A 321 6.44 4.77 -32.68
N TYR A 322 7.30 3.78 -32.90
CA TYR A 322 7.15 2.46 -32.31
C TYR A 322 8.24 2.21 -31.28
N HIS A 323 7.83 2.11 -30.02
CA HIS A 323 8.71 1.93 -28.88
C HIS A 323 8.26 0.71 -28.09
N HIS A 324 8.75 -0.47 -28.46
CA HIS A 324 8.53 -1.68 -27.67
C HIS A 324 9.86 -2.34 -27.32
N GLY A 325 10.05 -2.70 -26.05
CA GLY A 325 11.35 -3.12 -25.52
C GLY A 325 12.04 -4.23 -26.32
N THR A 326 11.28 -5.15 -26.92
CA THR A 326 11.78 -6.24 -27.75
C THR A 326 11.76 -5.97 -29.26
N ALA A 327 11.06 -4.95 -29.76
CA ALA A 327 11.05 -4.64 -31.19
C ALA A 327 12.09 -3.58 -31.55
N GLN A 328 12.44 -3.43 -32.83
CA GLN A 328 13.30 -2.34 -33.27
C GLN A 328 12.65 -0.99 -32.91
N ASN A 329 13.40 -0.05 -32.34
CA ASN A 329 12.90 1.30 -32.10
C ASN A 329 12.88 1.98 -33.47
N VAL A 330 11.70 2.10 -34.08
CA VAL A 330 11.57 2.68 -35.42
C VAL A 330 10.66 3.89 -35.38
N ILE A 331 11.09 4.91 -36.09
CA ILE A 331 10.32 6.14 -36.29
C ILE A 331 10.15 6.29 -37.79
N TYR A 332 8.90 6.34 -38.24
CA TYR A 332 8.56 6.60 -39.63
C TYR A 332 7.92 7.98 -39.75
N ILE A 333 8.20 8.65 -40.87
CA ILE A 333 7.64 9.96 -41.19
C ILE A 333 7.17 9.99 -42.64
N TRP A 334 6.05 10.65 -42.92
CA TRP A 334 5.55 10.86 -44.28
C TRP A 334 4.96 12.25 -44.43
N GLN A 335 4.97 12.75 -45.66
CA GLN A 335 4.30 13.99 -46.02
C GLN A 335 2.79 13.76 -46.14
N ILE A 336 2.00 14.64 -45.53
CA ILE A 336 0.54 14.65 -45.63
C ILE A 336 0.14 15.51 -46.83
N ASN A 337 -0.82 15.03 -47.63
CA ASN A 337 -1.39 15.81 -48.72
C ASN A 337 -2.00 17.12 -48.17
N PRO A 338 -1.57 18.32 -48.63
CA PRO A 338 -2.09 19.59 -48.14
C PRO A 338 -3.60 19.78 -48.38
N GLU A 339 -4.17 19.11 -49.38
CA GLU A 339 -5.60 19.19 -49.72
C GLU A 339 -6.48 18.19 -48.93
N ALA A 340 -5.88 17.29 -48.14
CA ALA A 340 -6.63 16.28 -47.40
C ALA A 340 -7.44 16.89 -46.24
N ASN A 341 -8.69 16.44 -46.12
CA ASN A 341 -9.55 16.79 -44.98
C ASN A 341 -9.22 15.94 -43.74
N GLU A 342 -9.76 16.32 -42.57
CA GLU A 342 -9.46 15.64 -41.30
C GLU A 342 -9.81 14.14 -41.33
N THR A 343 -10.94 13.77 -41.93
CA THR A 343 -11.37 12.37 -42.05
C THR A 343 -10.40 11.55 -42.90
N GLU A 344 -9.95 12.11 -44.02
CA GLU A 344 -8.95 11.49 -44.90
C GLU A 344 -7.61 11.32 -44.19
N ILE A 345 -7.18 12.34 -43.44
CA ILE A 345 -5.94 12.29 -42.65
C ILE A 345 -6.00 11.15 -41.63
N VAL A 346 -7.10 11.00 -40.89
CA VAL A 346 -7.27 9.91 -39.91
C VAL A 346 -7.23 8.54 -40.60
N ASN A 347 -7.98 8.37 -41.69
CA ASN A 347 -8.05 7.09 -42.40
C ASN A 347 -6.71 6.70 -43.02
N LYS A 348 -6.03 7.64 -43.70
CA LYS A 348 -4.73 7.36 -44.33
C LYS A 348 -3.63 7.10 -43.31
N ASN A 349 -3.59 7.84 -42.20
CA ASN A 349 -2.65 7.56 -41.12
C ASN A 349 -2.88 6.17 -40.52
N TYR A 350 -4.14 5.74 -40.37
CA TYR A 350 -4.47 4.38 -39.92
C TYR A 350 -4.01 3.30 -40.92
N GLU A 351 -4.23 3.51 -42.22
CA GLU A 351 -3.74 2.61 -43.28
C GLU A 351 -2.21 2.47 -43.26
N VAL A 352 -1.50 3.61 -43.21
CA VAL A 352 -0.02 3.65 -43.18
C VAL A 352 0.50 2.93 -41.93
N ARG A 353 -0.08 3.20 -40.75
CA ARG A 353 0.28 2.49 -39.51
C ARG A 353 0.10 0.98 -39.62
N THR A 354 -1.02 0.54 -40.19
CA THR A 354 -1.33 -0.89 -40.32
C THR A 354 -0.32 -1.59 -41.23
N LYS A 355 0.05 -0.95 -42.36
CA LYS A 355 1.09 -1.47 -43.26
C LYS A 355 2.47 -1.53 -42.61
N LEU A 356 2.86 -0.45 -41.92
CA LEU A 356 4.13 -0.40 -41.20
C LEU A 356 4.20 -1.45 -40.10
N LYS A 357 3.10 -1.65 -39.36
CA LYS A 357 3.02 -2.70 -38.31
C LYS A 357 3.28 -4.09 -38.90
N ALA A 358 2.72 -4.41 -40.08
CA ALA A 358 2.95 -5.69 -40.74
C ALA A 358 4.42 -5.91 -41.18
N GLN A 359 5.20 -4.84 -41.31
CA GLN A 359 6.61 -4.87 -41.73
C GLN A 359 7.60 -4.87 -40.57
N LEU A 360 7.16 -4.59 -39.34
CA LEU A 360 8.05 -4.51 -38.18
C LEU A 360 8.59 -5.90 -37.81
N GLN A 361 9.91 -6.03 -37.75
CA GLN A 361 10.54 -7.18 -37.12
C GLN A 361 10.34 -7.10 -35.61
N ILE A 362 9.53 -8.01 -35.09
CA ILE A 362 9.32 -8.16 -33.65
C ILE A 362 10.30 -9.23 -33.16
N PHE A 363 11.30 -8.84 -32.37
CA PHE A 363 12.23 -9.82 -31.80
C PHE A 363 11.61 -10.48 -30.58
N HIS A 364 11.88 -11.77 -30.41
CA HIS A 364 11.33 -12.57 -29.31
C HIS A 364 11.93 -12.17 -27.96
N THR A 365 13.21 -11.76 -27.92
CA THR A 365 13.87 -11.30 -26.69
C THR A 365 14.74 -10.06 -26.92
N ARG A 366 15.01 -9.30 -25.85
CA ARG A 366 15.99 -8.20 -25.88
C ARG A 366 17.40 -8.70 -26.21
N ALA A 367 17.73 -9.94 -25.85
CA ALA A 367 19.01 -10.57 -26.15
C ALA A 367 19.15 -10.84 -27.65
N MET A 368 18.11 -11.40 -28.29
CA MET A 368 18.08 -11.61 -29.75
C MET A 368 18.18 -10.29 -30.52
N LYS A 369 17.46 -9.25 -30.07
CA LYS A 369 17.58 -7.91 -30.63
C LYS A 369 19.02 -7.38 -30.51
N LYS A 370 19.67 -7.56 -29.37
CA LYS A 370 21.04 -7.10 -29.13
C LYS A 370 22.05 -7.83 -30.02
N GLU A 371 21.96 -9.16 -30.09
CA GLU A 371 22.84 -10.00 -30.90
C GLU A 371 22.72 -9.70 -32.40
N LEU A 372 21.50 -9.47 -32.90
CA LEU A 372 21.28 -9.13 -34.30
C LEU A 372 21.79 -7.72 -34.66
N ILE A 373 21.61 -6.75 -33.75
CA ILE A 373 22.16 -5.39 -33.94
C ILE A 373 23.69 -5.42 -33.90
N GLU A 374 24.29 -6.15 -32.96
CA GLU A 374 25.75 -6.30 -32.87
C GLU A 374 26.31 -7.00 -34.12
N ASN A 375 25.68 -8.08 -34.60
CA ASN A 375 26.13 -8.79 -35.80
C ASN A 375 25.94 -7.99 -37.11
N LEU A 376 24.95 -7.09 -37.19
CA LEU A 376 24.76 -6.20 -38.34
C LEU A 376 25.73 -5.01 -38.35
N SER A 377 26.22 -4.59 -37.18
CA SER A 377 27.20 -3.49 -37.08
C SER A 377 28.66 -3.89 -37.44
N TYR A 378 28.91 -5.18 -37.69
CA TYR A 378 30.21 -5.73 -38.10
C TYR A 378 30.28 -6.15 -39.59
N LYS A 379 29.29 -5.77 -40.40
CA LYS A 379 29.37 -5.79 -41.88
C LYS A 379 29.38 -4.36 -42.39
#